data_AF-X0YYB4-F1
#
_entry.id   AF-X0YYB4-F1
#
_cell.length_a   1.000
_cell.length_b   1.000
_cell.length_c   1.000
_cell.angle_alpha   90.00
_cell.angle_beta   90.00
_cell.angle_gamma   90.00
#
_symmetry.space_group_name_H-M   'P 1'
#
loop_
_entity.id
_entity.type
_entity.pdbx_description
1 polymer ?
#
loop_
_entity_poly.entity_id
_entity_poly.type
_entity_poly.pdbx_seq_one_letter_code
_entity_poly.pdbx_strand_id
1 'polypeptide(L)'
;MLKSSSGASISAIQVRPEMRIKILDEQDLEKIHQATLKVLEEVGIKFPSEKALKVFAEAGAKVDFKTKNVKIPSDLLMGALAKAPRNYTFASREDQSLDLHFDGTKTYFGTDGTGTKTIDLETRKRRASTKKDVEMMAIISDYLSSISFYCAL
;
A
#
# COMPACT_ATOMS: atom_id res chain seq x y z
N MET A 1 5.22 -8.55 29.17
CA MET A 1 6.50 -8.24 28.50
C MET A 1 7.26 -9.54 28.30
N LEU A 2 7.05 -10.21 27.16
CA LEU A 2 7.87 -11.35 26.77
C LEU A 2 9.06 -10.77 26.02
N LYS A 3 10.24 -10.77 26.65
CA LYS A 3 11.50 -10.61 25.90
C LYS A 3 11.62 -11.86 25.04
N SER A 4 11.50 -11.70 23.73
CA SER A 4 11.83 -12.79 22.81
C SER A 4 13.31 -13.12 23.01
N SER A 5 13.58 -14.34 23.48
CA SER A 5 14.91 -14.93 23.56
C SER A 5 15.30 -15.64 22.26
N SER A 6 14.60 -15.40 21.14
CA SER A 6 15.04 -15.87 19.83
C SER A 6 16.05 -14.88 19.26
N GLY A 7 17.22 -15.38 18.85
CA GLY A 7 18.19 -14.62 18.04
C GLY A 7 17.70 -14.34 16.61
N ALA A 8 16.39 -14.20 16.40
CA ALA A 8 15.81 -13.76 15.15
C ALA A 8 15.74 -12.23 15.18
N SER A 9 16.80 -11.57 14.71
CA SER A 9 16.69 -10.20 14.26
C SER A 9 16.20 -10.27 12.82
N ILE A 10 15.03 -9.68 12.52
CA ILE A 10 14.66 -9.38 11.14
C ILE A 10 15.87 -8.71 10.49
N SER A 11 16.44 -9.34 9.48
CA SER A 11 17.46 -8.74 8.64
C SER A 11 16.82 -8.56 7.28
N ALA A 12 16.00 -7.51 7.16
CA ALA A 12 15.24 -7.25 5.95
C ALA A 12 16.21 -7.23 4.76
N ILE A 13 16.14 -8.25 3.90
CA ILE A 13 16.93 -8.28 2.68
C ILE A 13 16.41 -7.16 1.78
N GLN A 14 17.25 -6.14 1.60
CA GLN A 14 16.95 -5.04 0.70
C GLN A 14 17.43 -5.42 -0.69
N VAL A 15 16.49 -5.66 -1.61
CA VAL A 15 16.85 -5.95 -3.00
C VAL A 15 17.03 -4.62 -3.74
N ARG A 16 18.23 -4.42 -4.28
CA ARG A 16 18.51 -3.34 -5.23
C ARG A 16 18.42 -3.91 -6.64
N PRO A 17 17.43 -3.51 -7.45
CA PRO A 17 17.33 -3.98 -8.82
C PRO A 17 18.50 -3.44 -9.65
N GLU A 18 19.26 -4.32 -10.29
CA GLU A 18 20.35 -3.94 -11.19
C GLU A 18 19.85 -3.48 -12.57
N MET A 19 18.62 -3.86 -12.92
CA MET A 19 17.99 -3.53 -14.19
C MET A 19 16.61 -2.90 -13.97
N ARG A 20 16.33 -1.83 -14.71
CA ARG A 20 15.02 -1.20 -14.80
C ARG A 20 14.48 -1.38 -16.21
N ILE A 21 13.43 -2.18 -16.35
CA ILE A 21 12.76 -2.39 -17.64
C ILE A 21 11.74 -1.27 -17.83
N LYS A 22 11.89 -0.49 -18.90
CA LYS A 22 10.91 0.52 -19.34
C LYS A 22 10.15 -0.03 -20.55
N ILE A 23 8.89 -0.39 -20.34
CA ILE A 23 8.04 -1.00 -21.38
C ILE A 23 7.32 0.09 -22.20
N LEU A 24 6.92 1.18 -21.57
CA LEU A 24 6.18 2.28 -22.20
C LEU A 24 7.10 3.45 -22.50
N ASP A 25 6.93 4.06 -23.67
CA ASP A 25 7.62 5.31 -24.02
C ASP A 25 6.94 6.54 -23.38
N GLU A 26 7.53 7.72 -23.59
CA GLU A 26 6.99 8.97 -23.02
C GLU A 26 5.62 9.35 -23.62
N GLN A 27 5.37 9.00 -24.88
CA GLN A 27 4.10 9.33 -25.54
C GLN A 27 2.97 8.48 -24.97
N ASP A 28 3.22 7.20 -24.73
CA ASP A 28 2.25 6.29 -24.13
C ASP A 28 1.99 6.63 -22.66
N LEU A 29 3.02 7.03 -21.91
CA LEU A 29 2.85 7.54 -20.55
C LEU A 29 1.99 8.80 -20.53
N GLU A 30 2.21 9.74 -21.45
CA GLU A 30 1.41 10.97 -21.54
C GLU A 30 -0.05 10.67 -21.90
N LYS A 31 -0.30 9.74 -22.85
CA LYS A 31 -1.66 9.30 -23.17
C LYS A 31 -2.38 8.74 -21.95
N ILE A 32 -1.72 7.88 -21.16
CA ILE A 32 -2.29 7.30 -19.94
C ILE A 32 -2.55 8.40 -18.90
N HIS A 33 -1.63 9.35 -18.75
CA HIS A 33 -1.78 10.47 -17.83
C HIS A 33 -3.01 11.32 -18.19
N GLN A 34 -3.11 11.77 -19.44
CA GLN A 34 -4.25 12.57 -19.91
C GLN A 34 -5.58 11.82 -19.83
N ALA A 35 -5.59 10.52 -20.16
CA ALA A 35 -6.79 9.69 -20.00
C ALA A 35 -7.22 9.58 -18.53
N THR A 36 -6.26 9.44 -17.61
CA THR A 36 -6.52 9.39 -16.16
C THR A 36 -7.13 10.71 -15.68
N LEU A 37 -6.52 11.85 -16.05
CA LEU A 37 -7.04 13.18 -15.74
C LEU A 37 -8.49 13.36 -16.21
N LYS A 38 -8.75 13.01 -17.47
CA LYS A 38 -10.08 13.07 -18.06
C LYS A 38 -11.10 12.21 -17.31
N VAL A 39 -10.76 10.98 -16.94
CA VAL A 39 -11.65 10.10 -16.17
C VAL A 39 -11.97 10.70 -14.80
N LEU A 40 -10.97 11.20 -14.09
CA LEU A 40 -11.16 11.79 -12.76
C LEU A 40 -12.00 13.08 -12.81
N GLU A 41 -11.85 13.88 -13.87
CA GLU A 41 -12.54 15.16 -14.03
C GLU A 41 -13.94 15.03 -14.61
N GLU A 42 -14.15 14.17 -15.62
CA GLU A 42 -15.43 14.05 -16.33
C GLU A 42 -16.33 12.96 -15.75
N VAL A 43 -15.78 11.81 -15.38
CA VAL A 43 -16.54 10.65 -14.86
C VAL A 43 -16.63 10.72 -13.34
N GLY A 44 -15.48 10.86 -12.68
CA GLY A 44 -15.36 10.89 -11.23
C GLY A 44 -15.37 9.51 -10.56
N ILE A 45 -15.33 9.50 -9.23
CA ILE A 45 -15.24 8.31 -8.39
C ILE A 45 -16.34 8.36 -7.32
N LYS A 46 -16.97 7.21 -7.04
CA LYS A 46 -17.96 7.10 -5.96
C LYS A 46 -17.31 6.90 -4.60
N PHE A 47 -17.67 7.75 -3.64
CA PHE A 47 -17.24 7.68 -2.25
C PHE A 47 -18.44 7.52 -1.30
N PRO A 48 -18.69 6.32 -0.74
CA PRO A 48 -19.83 6.08 0.14
C PRO A 48 -19.83 6.91 1.43
N SER A 49 -18.64 7.34 1.87
CA SER A 49 -18.40 8.06 3.13
C SER A 49 -18.70 9.55 3.00
N GLU A 50 -19.65 10.05 3.79
CA GLU A 50 -19.96 11.49 3.83
C GLU A 50 -18.77 12.34 4.29
N LYS A 51 -17.93 11.82 5.18
CA LYS A 51 -16.72 12.49 5.63
C LYS A 51 -15.76 12.72 4.45
N ALA A 52 -15.58 11.72 3.59
CA ALA A 52 -14.72 11.85 2.41
C ALA A 52 -15.31 12.88 1.42
N LEU A 53 -16.63 12.83 1.18
CA LEU A 53 -17.31 13.78 0.29
C LEU A 53 -17.11 15.24 0.74
N LYS A 54 -17.21 15.50 2.05
CA LYS A 54 -16.96 16.85 2.62
C LYS A 54 -15.52 17.31 2.40
N VAL A 55 -14.54 16.44 2.68
CA VAL A 55 -13.11 16.75 2.45
C VAL A 55 -12.84 17.11 0.99
N PHE A 56 -13.42 16.36 0.05
CA PHE A 56 -13.29 16.67 -1.38
C PHE A 56 -13.95 18.00 -1.76
N ALA A 57 -15.16 18.27 -1.24
CA ALA A 57 -15.86 19.53 -1.51
C ALA A 57 -15.08 20.74 -0.95
N GLU A 58 -14.56 20.63 0.27
CA GLU A 58 -13.72 21.65 0.92
C GLU A 58 -12.42 21.90 0.15
N ALA A 59 -11.85 20.85 -0.45
CA ALA A 59 -10.68 20.96 -1.32
C ALA A 59 -10.99 21.55 -2.71
N GLY A 60 -12.26 21.77 -3.05
CA GLY A 60 -12.68 22.36 -4.33
C GLY A 60 -13.01 21.35 -5.44
N ALA A 61 -13.16 20.06 -5.11
CA ALA A 61 -13.66 19.07 -6.06
C ALA A 61 -15.17 19.25 -6.29
N LYS A 62 -15.67 18.80 -7.46
CA LYS A 62 -17.09 18.82 -7.78
C LYS A 62 -17.75 17.57 -7.18
N VAL A 63 -18.56 17.76 -6.15
CA VAL A 63 -19.17 16.65 -5.39
C VAL A 63 -20.68 16.62 -5.58
N ASP A 64 -21.19 15.49 -6.06
CA ASP A 64 -22.62 15.18 -5.99
C ASP A 64 -22.88 14.33 -4.75
N PHE A 65 -23.45 14.95 -3.71
CA PHE A 65 -23.76 14.28 -2.45
C PHE A 65 -24.90 13.25 -2.56
N LYS A 66 -25.79 13.37 -3.54
CA LYS A 66 -26.91 12.45 -3.74
C LYS A 66 -26.42 11.15 -4.36
N THR A 67 -25.63 11.24 -5.43
CA THR A 67 -25.05 10.05 -6.10
C THR A 67 -23.74 9.59 -5.46
N LYS A 68 -23.22 10.38 -4.51
CA LYS A 68 -21.94 10.19 -3.82
C LYS A 68 -20.76 10.14 -4.78
N ASN A 69 -20.81 10.91 -5.86
CA ASN A 69 -19.81 10.93 -6.91
C ASN A 69 -18.93 12.19 -6.81
N VAL A 70 -17.62 12.02 -6.87
CA VAL A 70 -16.62 13.09 -6.78
C VAL A 70 -15.88 13.19 -8.09
N LYS A 71 -15.92 14.36 -8.73
CA LYS A 71 -15.12 14.70 -9.90
C LYS A 71 -13.99 15.64 -9.48
N ILE A 72 -12.76 15.28 -9.79
CA ILE A 72 -11.55 15.96 -9.34
C ILE A 72 -10.96 16.72 -10.54
N PRO A 73 -10.98 18.07 -10.54
CA PRO A 73 -10.33 18.86 -11.59
C PRO A 73 -8.83 18.58 -11.67
N SER A 74 -8.28 18.59 -12.87
CA SER A 74 -6.86 18.28 -13.11
C SER A 74 -5.90 19.15 -12.29
N ASP A 75 -6.14 20.47 -12.22
CA ASP A 75 -5.30 21.39 -11.45
C ASP A 75 -5.32 21.09 -9.94
N LEU A 76 -6.49 20.70 -9.42
CA LEU A 76 -6.64 20.30 -8.01
C LEU A 76 -5.84 19.03 -7.74
N LEU A 77 -5.94 18.03 -8.62
CA LEU A 77 -5.19 16.78 -8.49
C LEU A 77 -3.68 17.06 -8.51
N MET A 78 -3.20 17.82 -9.50
CA MET A 78 -1.78 18.12 -9.65
C MET A 78 -1.25 18.93 -8.46
N GLY A 79 -2.03 19.90 -7.97
CA GLY A 79 -1.69 20.66 -6.76
C GLY A 79 -1.64 19.80 -5.50
N ALA A 80 -2.49 18.77 -5.39
CA ALA A 80 -2.44 17.82 -4.28
C ALA A 80 -1.23 16.88 -4.39
N LEU A 81 -0.94 16.34 -5.57
CA LEU A 81 0.22 15.48 -5.83
C LEU A 81 1.55 16.20 -5.57
N ALA A 82 1.65 17.50 -5.89
CA ALA A 82 2.84 18.30 -5.63
C ALA A 82 3.18 18.44 -4.14
N LYS A 83 2.19 18.28 -3.25
CA LYS A 83 2.39 18.29 -1.78
C LYS A 83 2.79 16.94 -1.22
N ALA A 84 2.62 15.86 -1.99
CA ALA A 84 2.97 14.53 -1.53
C ALA A 84 4.49 14.38 -1.42
N PRO A 85 5.01 13.83 -0.29
CA PRO A 85 6.44 13.61 -0.15
C PRO A 85 6.92 12.59 -1.19
N ARG A 86 8.01 12.90 -1.89
CA ARG A 86 8.61 11.97 -2.86
C ARG A 86 9.20 10.74 -2.18
N ASN A 87 9.74 10.95 -0.99
CA ASN A 87 10.36 9.92 -0.17
C ASN A 87 9.79 9.98 1.25
N TYR A 88 9.59 8.83 1.86
CA TYR A 88 9.17 8.74 3.25
C TYR A 88 9.73 7.47 3.90
N THR A 89 9.73 7.46 5.24
CA THR A 89 10.20 6.32 6.02
C THR A 89 9.00 5.62 6.63
N PHE A 90 8.90 4.31 6.42
CA PHE A 90 8.01 3.47 7.19
C PHE A 90 8.78 3.02 8.44
N ALA A 91 8.51 3.72 9.53
CA ALA A 91 9.22 3.54 10.79
C ALA A 91 8.86 2.21 11.46
N SER A 92 9.89 1.54 11.95
CA SER A 92 9.80 0.41 12.85
C SER A 92 9.19 0.80 14.20
N ARG A 93 8.71 -0.19 14.97
CA ARG A 93 8.13 0.06 16.29
C ARG A 93 9.18 0.33 17.38
N GLU A 94 10.29 -0.41 17.35
CA GLU A 94 11.25 -0.47 18.47
C GLU A 94 12.71 -0.31 18.03
N ASP A 95 13.06 -0.75 16.83
CA ASP A 95 14.45 -0.77 16.34
C ASP A 95 14.56 -0.03 15.02
N GLN A 96 15.08 1.20 15.10
CA GLN A 96 15.27 2.10 13.95
C GLN A 96 16.12 1.49 12.83
N SER A 97 16.95 0.48 13.12
CA SER A 97 17.69 -0.24 12.06
C SER A 97 16.79 -1.02 11.10
N LEU A 98 15.53 -1.28 11.49
CA LEU A 98 14.50 -1.92 10.69
C LEU A 98 13.61 -0.94 9.91
N ASP A 99 13.90 0.36 9.95
CA ASP A 99 13.16 1.35 9.20
C ASP A 99 13.26 1.10 7.69
N LEU A 100 12.13 1.19 6.99
CA LEU A 100 12.07 1.03 5.54
C LEU A 100 12.01 2.40 4.88
N HIS A 101 13.05 2.74 4.12
CA HIS A 101 13.12 4.01 3.40
C HIS A 101 12.59 3.84 1.97
N PHE A 102 11.47 4.46 1.67
CA PHE A 102 10.87 4.48 0.33
C PHE A 102 11.42 5.66 -0.45
N ASP A 103 12.54 5.44 -1.13
CA ASP A 103 13.24 6.43 -1.96
C ASP A 103 13.36 6.00 -3.44
N GLY A 104 12.74 4.88 -3.80
CA GLY A 104 12.79 4.30 -5.14
C GLY A 104 14.06 3.51 -5.48
N THR A 105 14.99 3.32 -4.54
CA THR A 105 16.26 2.61 -4.78
C THR A 105 16.24 1.14 -4.36
N LYS A 106 15.31 0.77 -3.49
CA LYS A 106 15.19 -0.56 -2.87
C LYS A 106 13.77 -1.10 -3.01
N THR A 107 13.69 -2.42 -3.11
CA THR A 107 12.44 -3.17 -3.00
C THR A 107 12.39 -3.87 -1.66
N TYR A 108 11.24 -3.74 -0.98
CA TYR A 108 10.93 -4.41 0.27
C TYR A 108 9.81 -5.42 0.02
N PHE A 109 9.86 -6.56 0.68
CA PHE A 109 8.83 -7.58 0.58
C PHE A 109 7.98 -7.59 1.84
N GLY A 110 6.68 -7.76 1.67
CA GLY A 110 5.75 -7.93 2.77
C GLY A 110 4.81 -9.09 2.50
N THR A 111 4.14 -9.54 3.54
CA THR A 111 3.03 -10.48 3.39
C THR A 111 1.83 -9.79 2.76
N ASP A 112 1.08 -10.53 1.95
CA ASP A 112 -0.27 -10.13 1.59
C ASP A 112 -1.19 -10.20 2.82
N GLY A 113 -2.15 -9.29 2.88
CA GLY A 113 -3.14 -9.20 3.95
C GLY A 113 -4.50 -9.77 3.54
N THR A 114 -5.42 -9.80 4.49
CA THR A 114 -6.87 -9.96 4.29
C THR A 114 -7.26 -11.33 3.71
N GLY A 115 -6.43 -12.35 3.95
CA GLY A 115 -6.74 -13.73 3.61
C GLY A 115 -7.93 -14.24 4.43
N THR A 116 -9.16 -14.17 3.89
CA THR A 116 -10.39 -14.66 4.54
C THR A 116 -10.47 -16.19 4.63
N LYS A 117 -9.63 -16.89 3.87
CA LYS A 117 -9.53 -18.34 3.81
C LYS A 117 -8.06 -18.75 3.72
N THR A 118 -7.74 -19.87 4.34
CA THR A 118 -6.40 -20.46 4.32
C THR A 118 -6.47 -21.95 3.98
N ILE A 119 -5.33 -22.53 3.63
CA ILE A 119 -5.14 -23.97 3.54
C ILE A 119 -4.57 -24.44 4.86
N ASP A 120 -5.27 -25.35 5.50
CA ASP A 120 -4.79 -26.00 6.72
C ASP A 120 -3.54 -26.83 6.42
N LEU A 121 -2.46 -26.61 7.18
CA LEU A 121 -1.13 -27.18 6.87
C LEU A 121 -1.09 -28.70 7.00
N GLU A 122 -1.87 -29.26 7.93
CA GLU A 122 -1.94 -30.70 8.18
C GLU A 122 -2.90 -31.38 7.21
N THR A 123 -4.14 -30.90 7.16
CA THR A 123 -5.20 -31.57 6.40
C THR A 123 -5.21 -31.21 4.91
N ARG A 124 -4.47 -30.17 4.52
CA ARG A 124 -4.43 -29.59 3.15
C ARG A 124 -5.79 -29.13 2.63
N LYS A 125 -6.78 -28.97 3.51
CA LYS A 125 -8.13 -28.51 3.15
C LYS A 125 -8.25 -27.00 3.29
N ARG A 126 -9.02 -26.39 2.39
CA ARG A 126 -9.38 -24.97 2.48
C ARG A 126 -10.41 -24.74 3.59
N ARG A 127 -10.14 -23.78 4.46
CA ARG A 127 -11.05 -23.35 5.54
C ARG A 127 -11.07 -21.83 5.69
N ALA A 128 -12.01 -21.32 6.48
CA ALA A 128 -11.96 -19.92 6.93
C ALA A 128 -10.69 -19.66 7.74
N SER A 129 -10.11 -18.47 7.59
CA SER A 129 -9.00 -18.04 8.43
C SER A 129 -9.47 -17.69 9.84
N THR A 130 -8.54 -17.78 10.77
CA THR A 130 -8.75 -17.52 12.19
C THR A 130 -7.63 -16.62 12.71
N LYS A 131 -7.79 -16.05 13.90
CA LYS A 131 -6.74 -15.24 14.53
C LYS A 131 -5.44 -16.02 14.76
N LYS A 132 -5.52 -17.35 14.94
CA LYS A 132 -4.32 -18.21 15.05
C LYS A 132 -3.51 -18.24 13.76
N ASP A 133 -4.16 -18.13 12.61
CA ASP A 133 -3.46 -18.07 11.32
C ASP A 133 -2.69 -16.75 11.17
N VAL A 134 -3.28 -15.64 11.63
CA VAL A 134 -2.64 -14.32 11.67
C VAL A 134 -1.43 -14.35 12.60
N GLU A 135 -1.59 -14.87 13.82
CA GLU A 135 -0.49 -15.06 14.79
C GLU A 135 0.65 -15.90 14.20
N MET A 136 0.31 -17.04 13.60
CA MET A 136 1.30 -17.92 12.97
C MET A 136 2.02 -17.24 11.80
N MET A 137 1.30 -16.47 10.97
CA MET A 137 1.91 -15.75 9.86
C MET A 137 2.83 -14.63 10.33
N ALA A 138 2.51 -13.97 11.44
CA ALA A 138 3.40 -12.98 12.04
C ALA A 138 4.73 -13.63 12.47
N ILE A 139 4.67 -14.80 13.10
CA ILE A 139 5.87 -15.56 13.50
C ILE A 139 6.69 -16.01 12.29
N ILE A 140 6.02 -16.54 11.25
CA ILE A 140 6.69 -16.96 10.00
C ILE A 140 7.37 -15.75 9.34
N SER A 141 6.70 -14.60 9.30
CA SER A 141 7.23 -13.38 8.69
C SER A 141 8.45 -12.85 9.46
N ASP A 142 8.41 -12.91 10.79
CA ASP A 142 9.53 -12.51 11.66
C ASP A 142 10.76 -13.41 11.45
N TYR A 143 10.53 -14.70 11.23
CA TYR A 143 11.62 -15.67 10.99
C TYR A 143 12.26 -15.55 9.59
N LEU A 144 11.49 -15.14 8.58
CA LEU A 144 11.96 -15.08 7.19
C LEU A 144 12.69 -13.76 6.89
N SER A 145 14.01 -13.82 6.74
CA SER A 145 14.83 -12.64 6.38
C SER A 145 14.45 -11.98 5.05
N SER A 146 13.77 -12.70 4.16
CA SER A 146 13.25 -12.16 2.91
C SER A 146 12.05 -11.24 3.11
N ILE A 147 11.38 -11.29 4.26
CA ILE A 147 10.23 -10.44 4.58
C ILE A 147 10.73 -9.20 5.35
N SER A 148 10.43 -8.03 4.82
CA SER A 148 10.83 -6.72 5.36
C SER A 148 9.79 -6.13 6.31
N PHE A 149 8.51 -6.44 6.13
CA PHE A 149 7.43 -6.01 7.03
C PHE A 149 6.26 -6.98 7.01
N TYR A 150 5.46 -6.98 8.08
CA TYR A 150 4.27 -7.79 8.21
C TYR A 150 3.00 -6.94 8.07
N CYS A 151 2.13 -7.31 7.13
CA CYS A 151 0.81 -6.69 6.95
C CYS A 151 -0.27 -7.54 7.64
N ALA A 152 -0.93 -6.98 8.66
CA ALA A 152 -1.89 -7.69 9.50
C ALA A 152 -3.38 -7.41 9.16
N LEU A 153 -3.64 -6.69 8.06
CA LEU A 153 -5.00 -6.37 7.61
C LEU A 153 -5.73 -7.59 7.05
#